data_AF-E3CDD1-F1
#
_entry.id   AF-E3CDD1-F1
#
_cell.length_a   1.000
_cell.length_b   1.000
_cell.length_c   1.000
_cell.angle_alpha   90.00
_cell.angle_beta   90.00
_cell.angle_gamma   90.00
#
_symmetry.space_group_name_H-M   'P 1'
#
loop_
_entity.id
_entity.type
_entity.pdbx_description
1 polymer ?
#
loop_
_entity_poly.entity_id
_entity_poly.type
_entity_poly.pdbx_seq_one_letter_code
_entity_poly.pdbx_strand_id
1 'polypeptide(L)'
;MLKLSRSVQHPYNVKVDYYTPLTIEVTNIPPYSDKNYFRLVKNENLLEIGLDATSHQLTNIILVQASKVSLVEKLSLKNVEMKQGCPIFLDDISFTSGLHDVDRSFEVFLSKDKLKIQLIDLEEVFYLVNGRVCLGFSQDERLVTIILLDLNDEEYEDLKDSFKL
;
A
#
# COMPACT_ATOMS: atom_id res chain seq x y z
N MET A 1 -2.06 13.04 -2.77
CA MET A 1 -2.33 11.60 -2.56
C MET A 1 -2.70 11.02 -3.90
N LEU A 2 -2.22 9.82 -4.23
CA LEU A 2 -2.43 9.20 -5.52
C LEU A 2 -3.92 9.02 -5.82
N LYS A 3 -4.35 9.41 -7.02
CA LYS A 3 -5.73 9.33 -7.48
C LYS A 3 -5.86 8.30 -8.60
N LEU A 4 -6.85 7.41 -8.50
CA LEU A 4 -7.12 6.38 -9.50
C LEU A 4 -7.56 7.03 -10.82
N SER A 5 -7.00 6.54 -11.91
CA SER A 5 -7.43 6.86 -13.28
C SER A 5 -8.26 5.71 -13.84
N ARG A 6 -7.74 4.49 -13.74
CA ARG A 6 -8.37 3.24 -14.20
C ARG A 6 -7.72 2.05 -13.51
N SER A 7 -8.25 0.85 -13.73
CA SER A 7 -7.64 -0.40 -13.25
C SER A 7 -7.29 -1.36 -14.39
N VAL A 8 -6.32 -2.23 -14.13
CA VAL A 8 -5.85 -3.31 -15.02
C VAL A 8 -5.71 -4.61 -14.25
N GLN A 9 -5.65 -5.75 -14.95
CA GLN A 9 -5.54 -7.07 -14.32
C GLN A 9 -4.09 -7.57 -14.37
N HIS A 10 -3.38 -7.44 -13.26
CA HIS A 10 -2.04 -8.00 -13.08
C HIS A 10 -1.91 -8.61 -11.69
N PRO A 11 -1.29 -9.78 -11.50
CA PRO A 11 -1.15 -10.38 -10.19
C PRO A 11 -0.24 -9.56 -9.28
N TYR A 12 -0.43 -9.73 -7.97
CA TYR A 12 0.53 -9.31 -6.96
C TYR A 12 1.33 -10.49 -6.43
N ASN A 13 2.62 -10.25 -6.19
CA ASN A 13 3.45 -11.03 -5.30
C ASN A 13 3.57 -10.27 -3.97
N VAL A 14 3.32 -10.94 -2.86
CA VAL A 14 3.40 -10.32 -1.52
C VAL A 14 4.49 -11.02 -0.73
N LYS A 15 5.36 -10.22 -0.12
CA LYS A 15 6.37 -10.66 0.84
C LYS A 15 6.21 -9.87 2.13
N VAL A 16 6.16 -10.57 3.24
CA VAL A 16 6.29 -10.05 4.60
C VAL A 16 7.62 -10.56 5.14
N ASP A 17 8.38 -9.70 5.79
CA ASP A 17 9.75 -9.99 6.24
C ASP A 17 10.13 -9.06 7.39
N TYR A 18 10.92 -9.55 8.34
CA TYR A 18 11.43 -8.78 9.47
C TYR A 18 12.13 -7.46 9.07
N TYR A 19 12.96 -7.46 8.03
CA TYR A 19 13.74 -6.28 7.63
C TYR A 19 12.96 -5.27 6.79
N THR A 20 11.96 -5.74 6.05
CA THR A 20 11.10 -4.90 5.22
C THR A 20 9.66 -5.40 5.41
N PRO A 21 8.92 -4.82 6.36
CA PRO A 21 7.71 -5.42 6.91
C PRO A 21 6.67 -5.80 5.85
N LEU A 22 6.59 -5.04 4.76
CA LEU A 22 5.73 -5.40 3.65
C LEU A 22 6.34 -4.99 2.32
N THR A 23 6.37 -5.92 1.37
CA THR A 23 6.62 -5.67 -0.04
C THR A 23 5.50 -6.29 -0.87
N ILE A 24 4.82 -5.47 -1.67
CA ILE A 24 3.83 -5.91 -2.66
C ILE A 24 4.38 -5.53 -4.03
N GLU A 25 4.55 -6.48 -4.93
CA GLU A 25 5.06 -6.28 -6.29
C GLU A 25 4.05 -6.71 -7.34
N VAL A 26 3.93 -5.94 -8.43
CA VAL A 26 3.11 -6.31 -9.58
C VAL A 26 3.93 -7.17 -10.53
N THR A 27 3.54 -8.43 -10.74
CA THR A 27 4.41 -9.46 -11.36
C THR A 27 4.70 -9.27 -12.84
N ASN A 28 3.94 -8.42 -13.55
CA ASN A 28 4.06 -8.23 -15.00
C ASN A 28 4.91 -7.02 -15.40
N ILE A 29 5.67 -6.47 -14.46
CA ILE A 29 6.47 -5.27 -14.71
C ILE A 29 7.94 -5.68 -14.79
N PRO A 30 8.63 -5.43 -15.93
CA PRO A 30 10.04 -5.76 -16.07
C PRO A 30 10.86 -5.13 -14.94
N PRO A 31 11.85 -5.85 -14.37
CA PRO A 31 12.66 -5.30 -13.27
C PRO A 31 13.47 -4.06 -13.67
N TYR A 32 13.68 -3.85 -14.97
CA TYR A 32 14.40 -2.72 -15.56
C TYR A 32 13.48 -1.58 -16.01
N SER A 33 12.17 -1.64 -15.73
CA SER A 33 11.26 -0.53 -16.02
C SER A 33 11.69 0.70 -15.23
N ASP A 34 11.68 1.88 -15.85
CA ASP A 34 11.87 3.13 -15.13
C ASP A 34 10.71 3.34 -14.13
N LYS A 35 11.06 3.57 -12.87
CA LYS A 35 10.10 3.73 -11.77
C LYS A 35 10.21 5.10 -11.15
N ASN A 36 9.06 5.71 -10.93
CA ASN A 36 8.90 6.87 -10.07
C ASN A 36 8.35 6.42 -8.71
N TYR A 37 8.80 7.03 -7.62
CA TYR A 37 8.32 6.70 -6.27
C TYR A 37 7.57 7.87 -5.65
N PHE A 38 6.31 7.62 -5.32
CA PHE A 38 5.53 8.47 -4.42
C PHE A 38 5.76 7.98 -2.99
N ARG A 39 6.26 8.85 -2.11
CA ARG A 39 6.66 8.46 -0.76
C ARG A 39 5.94 9.26 0.30
N LEU A 40 5.42 8.57 1.32
CA LEU A 40 4.94 9.20 2.55
C LEU A 40 6.05 9.11 3.59
N VAL A 41 6.57 10.27 4.00
CA VAL A 41 7.74 10.35 4.89
C VAL A 41 7.45 11.30 6.04
N LYS A 42 7.41 10.80 7.28
CA LYS A 42 7.27 11.64 8.48
C LYS A 42 7.62 10.87 9.75
N ASN A 43 8.42 11.47 10.65
CA ASN A 43 8.71 10.92 11.98
C ASN A 43 9.12 9.43 11.96
N GLU A 44 10.14 9.10 11.17
CA GLU A 44 10.63 7.72 10.97
C GLU A 44 9.62 6.75 10.34
N ASN A 45 8.49 7.25 9.81
CA ASN A 45 7.65 6.48 8.90
C ASN A 45 8.14 6.66 7.46
N LEU A 46 8.23 5.55 6.73
CA LEU A 46 8.51 5.55 5.31
C LEU A 46 7.67 4.47 4.62
N LEU A 47 6.78 4.92 3.73
CA LEU A 47 6.05 4.09 2.79
C LEU A 47 6.38 4.55 1.38
N GLU A 48 6.79 3.63 0.53
CA GLU A 48 7.11 3.90 -0.87
C GLU A 48 6.09 3.22 -1.78
N ILE A 49 5.55 3.99 -2.73
CA ILE A 49 4.63 3.49 -3.76
C ILE A 49 5.30 3.74 -5.10
N GLY A 50 5.81 2.68 -5.70
CA GLY A 50 6.44 2.68 -7.00
C GLY A 50 5.41 2.72 -8.12
N LEU A 51 5.62 3.58 -9.10
CA LEU A 51 4.80 3.76 -10.29
C LEU A 51 5.68 3.60 -11.53
N ASP A 52 5.14 3.00 -12.58
CA ASP A 52 5.80 2.97 -13.87
C ASP A 52 5.87 4.41 -14.42
N ALA A 53 7.05 4.84 -14.83
CA ALA A 53 7.32 6.25 -15.14
C ALA A 53 6.55 6.77 -16.36
N THR A 54 6.01 5.88 -17.21
CA THR A 54 5.25 6.26 -18.41
C THR A 54 3.75 6.04 -18.24
N SER A 55 3.36 4.89 -17.70
CA SER A 55 1.96 4.47 -17.63
C SER A 55 1.28 4.83 -16.31
N HIS A 56 2.04 5.23 -15.28
CA HIS A 56 1.56 5.49 -13.91
C HIS A 56 0.85 4.28 -13.27
N GLN A 57 1.08 3.09 -13.82
CA GLN A 57 0.64 1.84 -13.22
C GLN A 57 1.41 1.60 -11.93
N LEU A 58 0.72 1.13 -10.88
CA LEU A 58 1.38 0.65 -9.68
C LEU A 58 2.39 -0.45 -10.03
N THR A 59 3.60 -0.33 -9.51
CA THR A 59 4.67 -1.32 -9.70
C THR A 59 4.98 -2.05 -8.41
N ASN A 60 5.07 -1.34 -7.30
CA ASN A 60 5.25 -1.92 -5.99
C ASN A 60 4.78 -1.00 -4.86
N ILE A 61 4.52 -1.59 -3.71
CA ILE A 61 4.30 -0.91 -2.43
C ILE A 61 5.30 -1.51 -1.45
N ILE A 62 6.10 -0.67 -0.81
CA ILE A 62 7.08 -1.08 0.21
C ILE A 62 6.80 -0.29 1.49
N LEU A 63 6.40 -1.00 2.54
CA LEU A 63 6.44 -0.46 3.89
C LEU A 63 7.85 -0.64 4.42
N VAL A 64 8.64 0.44 4.36
CA VAL A 64 10.05 0.42 4.79
C VAL A 64 10.13 0.53 6.31
N GLN A 65 9.37 1.45 6.89
CA GLN A 65 9.38 1.67 8.34
C GLN A 65 8.04 2.24 8.82
N ALA A 66 7.58 1.75 9.98
CA ALA A 66 6.42 2.27 10.70
C ALA A 66 6.79 2.51 12.17
N SER A 67 6.72 3.74 12.63
CA SER A 67 7.02 4.16 14.00
C SER A 67 5.80 4.13 14.94
N LYS A 68 4.58 4.13 14.39
CA LYS A 68 3.33 4.03 15.15
C LYS A 68 2.46 2.89 14.63
N VAL A 69 2.48 1.79 15.36
CA VAL A 69 1.69 0.58 15.06
C VAL A 69 0.77 0.28 16.23
N SER A 70 -0.51 0.06 15.94
CA SER A 70 -1.52 -0.32 16.94
C SER A 70 -1.89 -1.78 16.77
N LEU A 71 -1.67 -2.59 17.81
CA LEU A 71 -2.23 -3.93 17.90
C LEU A 71 -3.73 -3.83 18.17
N VAL A 72 -4.52 -4.52 17.36
CA VAL A 72 -5.98 -4.54 17.48
C VAL A 72 -6.49 -5.97 17.42
N GLU A 73 -7.50 -6.28 18.24
CA GLU A 73 -8.06 -7.65 18.31
C GLU A 73 -8.63 -8.10 16.96
N LYS A 74 -9.27 -7.17 16.23
CA LYS A 74 -9.93 -7.46 14.96
C LYS A 74 -9.92 -6.27 14.02
N LEU A 75 -9.46 -6.49 12.80
CA LEU A 75 -9.67 -5.59 11.66
C LEU A 75 -10.84 -6.07 10.80
N SER A 76 -11.82 -5.18 10.59
CA SER A 76 -12.94 -5.42 9.70
C SER A 76 -12.80 -4.57 8.45
N LEU A 77 -13.04 -5.17 7.29
CA LEU A 77 -13.22 -4.42 6.04
C LEU A 77 -14.56 -3.70 6.08
N LYS A 78 -14.63 -2.50 5.50
CA LYS A 78 -15.91 -1.83 5.29
C LYS A 78 -16.75 -2.63 4.29
N ASN A 79 -18.07 -2.65 4.50
CA ASN A 79 -19.01 -3.25 3.56
C ASN A 79 -19.26 -2.28 2.39
N VAL A 80 -18.28 -2.19 1.50
CA VAL A 80 -18.30 -1.34 0.31
C VAL A 80 -17.96 -2.16 -0.93
N GLU A 81 -18.13 -1.56 -2.11
CA GLU A 81 -17.89 -2.24 -3.39
C GLU A 81 -16.45 -2.78 -3.49
N MET A 82 -16.31 -4.03 -3.94
CA MET A 82 -15.01 -4.67 -4.18
C MET A 82 -14.84 -4.94 -5.68
N LYS A 83 -13.83 -4.31 -6.29
CA LYS A 83 -13.50 -4.45 -7.72
C LYS A 83 -12.18 -5.17 -7.86
N GLN A 84 -12.08 -6.11 -8.80
CA GLN A 84 -10.79 -6.76 -9.08
C GLN A 84 -9.86 -5.83 -9.87
N GLY A 85 -8.60 -5.75 -9.49
CA GLY A 85 -7.56 -5.15 -10.32
C GLY A 85 -6.45 -4.41 -9.57
N CYS A 86 -5.52 -3.90 -10.37
CA CYS A 86 -4.38 -3.08 -9.97
C CYS A 86 -4.57 -1.64 -10.48
N PRO A 87 -4.26 -0.61 -9.67
CA PRO A 87 -4.49 0.77 -10.05
C PRO A 87 -3.47 1.27 -11.07
N ILE A 88 -3.98 2.04 -12.03
CA ILE A 88 -3.23 3.05 -12.77
C ILE A 88 -3.65 4.40 -12.21
N PHE A 89 -2.69 5.19 -11.75
CA PHE A 89 -2.97 6.50 -11.16
C PHE A 89 -2.95 7.60 -12.22
N LEU A 90 -3.50 8.76 -11.88
CA LEU A 90 -3.38 9.95 -12.71
C LEU A 90 -1.92 10.42 -12.81
N ASP A 91 -1.58 10.97 -13.97
CA ASP A 91 -0.33 11.69 -14.19
C ASP A 91 -0.52 13.17 -13.82
N ASP A 92 -0.73 13.42 -12.53
CA ASP A 92 -0.91 14.76 -11.96
C ASP A 92 0.14 15.10 -10.89
N ILE A 93 1.20 14.28 -10.82
CA ILE A 93 2.29 14.41 -9.85
C ILE A 93 3.60 14.64 -10.60
N SER A 94 4.29 15.71 -10.25
CA SER A 94 5.65 15.96 -10.72
C SER A 94 6.67 15.25 -9.84
N PHE A 95 7.50 14.42 -10.45
CA PHE A 95 8.60 13.71 -9.80
C PHE A 95 9.92 14.47 -10.05
N THR A 96 10.70 14.69 -8.98
CA THR A 96 12.05 15.25 -9.07
C THR A 96 13.04 14.11 -8.93
N SER A 97 13.83 13.84 -9.97
CA SER A 97 14.77 12.72 -10.00
C SER A 97 14.12 11.36 -9.68
N GLY A 98 12.90 11.15 -10.17
CA GLY A 98 12.11 9.93 -9.93
C GLY A 98 11.44 9.84 -8.57
N LEU A 99 11.51 10.88 -7.73
CA LEU A 99 10.95 10.87 -6.38
C LEU A 99 9.91 11.98 -6.19
N HIS A 100 8.88 11.69 -5.42
CA HIS A 100 7.91 12.66 -4.93
C HIS A 100 7.61 12.39 -3.45
N ASP A 101 8.18 13.22 -2.58
CA ASP A 101 8.06 13.07 -1.13
C ASP A 101 6.92 13.94 -0.60
N VAL A 102 6.06 13.33 0.20
CA VAL A 102 4.99 14.01 0.92
C VAL A 102 5.28 13.93 2.41
N ASP A 103 5.47 15.09 3.06
CA ASP A 103 5.60 15.19 4.52
C ASP A 103 4.25 14.87 5.20
N ARG A 104 4.00 13.58 5.39
CA ARG A 104 2.74 13.06 5.93
C ARG A 104 2.98 11.75 6.67
N SER A 105 2.36 11.63 7.84
CA SER A 105 2.30 10.36 8.58
C SER A 105 1.21 9.47 8.02
N PHE A 106 1.36 8.17 8.25
CA PHE A 106 0.31 7.17 8.12
C PHE A 106 0.20 6.40 9.43
N GLU A 107 -0.88 5.65 9.61
CA GLU A 107 -1.09 4.78 10.77
C GLU A 107 -1.12 3.32 10.34
N VAL A 108 -0.54 2.44 11.15
CA VAL A 108 -0.52 1.00 10.90
C VAL A 108 -1.29 0.29 12.00
N PHE A 109 -2.18 -0.61 11.60
CA PHE A 109 -2.95 -1.45 12.49
C PHE A 109 -2.66 -2.91 12.16
N LEU A 110 -2.38 -3.71 13.17
CA LEU A 110 -2.05 -5.12 13.03
C LEU A 110 -3.04 -5.95 13.86
N SER A 111 -3.75 -6.86 13.19
CA SER A 111 -4.47 -7.97 13.84
C SER A 111 -3.81 -9.29 13.46
N LYS A 112 -4.20 -10.37 14.12
CA LYS A 112 -3.64 -11.71 13.88
C LYS A 112 -3.66 -12.13 12.41
N ASP A 113 -4.67 -11.70 11.66
CA ASP A 113 -4.96 -12.12 10.30
C ASP A 113 -4.86 -10.99 9.26
N LYS A 114 -4.61 -9.73 9.66
CA LYS A 114 -4.60 -8.58 8.74
C LYS A 114 -3.61 -7.49 9.15
N LEU A 115 -3.05 -6.83 8.16
CA LEU A 115 -2.31 -5.57 8.30
C LEU A 115 -3.07 -4.47 7.56
N LYS A 116 -3.38 -3.36 8.22
CA LYS A 116 -3.98 -2.17 7.60
C LYS A 116 -3.02 -0.97 7.73
N ILE A 117 -2.73 -0.32 6.61
CA ILE A 117 -1.97 0.93 6.53
C ILE A 117 -2.94 2.02 6.09
N GLN A 118 -3.28 2.93 6.99
CA GLN A 118 -4.15 4.08 6.74
C GLN A 118 -3.31 5.29 6.33
N LEU A 119 -3.44 5.71 5.07
CA LEU A 119 -2.63 6.78 4.48
C LEU A 119 -3.18 8.17 4.78
N ILE A 120 -4.50 8.26 4.86
CA ILE A 120 -5.25 9.46 5.26
C ILE A 120 -6.56 9.08 5.93
N ASP A 121 -7.03 9.95 6.81
CA ASP A 121 -8.32 9.83 7.46
C ASP A 121 -9.44 10.33 6.53
N LEU A 122 -9.74 9.50 5.52
CA LEU A 122 -10.88 9.65 4.62
C LEU A 122 -11.59 8.30 4.52
N GLU A 123 -12.91 8.34 4.34
CA GLU A 123 -13.72 7.15 4.20
C GLU A 123 -13.42 6.38 2.90
N GLU A 124 -13.17 5.07 3.03
CA GLU A 124 -13.14 4.13 1.92
C GLU A 124 -14.56 3.90 1.38
N VAL A 125 -14.80 4.18 0.10
CA VAL A 125 -16.09 3.95 -0.56
C VAL A 125 -16.06 2.77 -1.54
N PHE A 126 -14.87 2.31 -1.92
CA PHE A 126 -14.66 1.03 -2.62
C PHE A 126 -13.24 0.51 -2.40
N TYR A 127 -13.03 -0.77 -2.71
CA TYR A 127 -11.71 -1.40 -2.74
C TYR A 127 -11.36 -1.88 -4.16
N LEU A 128 -10.10 -1.69 -4.56
CA LEU A 128 -9.48 -2.54 -5.58
C LEU A 128 -8.83 -3.73 -4.87
N VAL A 129 -9.23 -4.94 -5.24
CA VAL A 129 -8.82 -6.20 -4.64
C VAL A 129 -8.02 -7.00 -5.65
N ASN A 130 -6.94 -7.62 -5.18
CA ASN A 130 -6.10 -8.50 -5.99
C ASN A 130 -5.39 -9.50 -5.09
N GLY A 131 -5.82 -10.77 -5.17
CA GLY A 131 -5.44 -11.78 -4.19
C GLY A 131 -5.80 -11.32 -2.78
N ARG A 132 -4.80 -11.32 -1.89
CA ARG A 132 -4.92 -10.90 -0.48
C ARG A 132 -4.67 -9.41 -0.23
N VAL A 133 -4.46 -8.60 -1.27
CA VAL A 133 -4.27 -7.14 -1.13
C VAL A 133 -5.56 -6.41 -1.46
N CYS A 134 -5.95 -5.48 -0.59
CA CYS A 134 -7.04 -4.53 -0.84
C CYS A 134 -6.52 -3.10 -0.75
N LEU A 135 -6.76 -2.32 -1.80
CA LEU A 135 -6.47 -0.89 -1.87
C LEU A 135 -7.78 -0.12 -1.73
N GLY A 136 -7.96 0.60 -0.62
CA GLY A 136 -9.14 1.39 -0.33
C GLY A 136 -9.08 2.78 -0.94
N PHE A 137 -10.16 3.18 -1.60
CA PHE A 137 -10.27 4.47 -2.28
C PHE A 137 -11.43 5.30 -1.71
N SER A 138 -11.22 6.61 -1.60
CA SER A 138 -12.27 7.57 -1.23
C SER A 138 -13.21 7.90 -2.41
N GLN A 139 -14.25 8.67 -2.12
CA GLN A 139 -15.22 9.14 -3.12
C GLN A 139 -14.60 9.90 -4.29
N ASP A 140 -13.52 10.64 -4.05
CA ASP A 140 -12.75 11.35 -5.07
C ASP A 140 -11.61 10.51 -5.66
N GLU A 141 -11.70 9.19 -5.50
CA GLU A 141 -10.81 8.17 -6.06
C GLU A 141 -9.36 8.26 -5.58
N ARG A 142 -9.10 8.88 -4.41
CA ARG A 142 -7.77 8.88 -3.81
C ARG A 142 -7.51 7.58 -3.08
N LEU A 143 -6.29 7.06 -3.16
CA LEU A 143 -5.86 5.93 -2.34
C LEU A 143 -5.77 6.38 -0.88
N VAL A 144 -6.53 5.74 0.00
CA VAL A 144 -6.61 6.13 1.42
C VAL A 144 -6.15 5.02 2.36
N THR A 145 -6.17 3.78 1.92
CA THR A 145 -5.80 2.63 2.76
C THR A 145 -5.20 1.51 1.91
N ILE A 146 -4.23 0.79 2.47
CA ILE A 146 -3.69 -0.46 1.95
C ILE A 146 -3.94 -1.54 3.00
N ILE A 147 -4.48 -2.68 2.62
CA ILE A 147 -4.80 -3.78 3.53
C ILE A 147 -4.22 -5.07 2.96
N LEU A 148 -3.47 -5.79 3.79
CA LEU A 148 -3.09 -7.16 3.55
C LEU A 148 -4.00 -8.07 4.38
N LEU A 149 -4.67 -8.99 3.70
CA LEU A 149 -5.54 -10.01 4.29
C LEU A 149 -4.78 -11.31 4.53
N ASP A 150 -5.41 -12.21 5.28
CA ASP A 150 -5.01 -13.61 5.44
C ASP A 150 -3.54 -13.79 5.87
N LEU A 151 -3.06 -12.96 6.81
CA LEU A 151 -1.76 -13.17 7.45
C LEU A 151 -1.71 -14.57 8.07
N ASN A 152 -0.62 -15.30 7.78
CA ASN A 152 -0.32 -16.52 8.50
C ASN A 152 0.45 -16.19 9.81
N ASP A 153 0.61 -17.20 10.67
CA ASP A 153 1.24 -17.00 11.98
C ASP A 153 2.71 -16.54 11.87
N GLU A 154 3.46 -16.98 10.85
CA GLU A 154 4.86 -16.55 10.61
C GLU A 154 4.92 -15.08 10.17
N GLU A 155 4.10 -14.69 9.19
CA GLU A 155 4.01 -13.29 8.72
C GLU A 155 3.58 -12.34 9.83
N TYR A 156 2.66 -12.77 10.69
CA TYR A 156 2.22 -11.97 11.83
C TYR A 156 3.35 -11.74 12.84
N GLU A 157 4.13 -12.77 13.16
CA GLU A 157 5.27 -12.64 14.07
C GLU A 157 6.41 -11.83 13.45
N ASP A 158 6.70 -12.01 12.14
CA ASP A 158 7.67 -11.18 11.41
C ASP A 158 7.30 -9.70 11.45
N LEU A 159 6.01 -9.37 11.27
CA LEU A 159 5.51 -7.99 11.38
C LEU A 159 5.67 -7.45 12.80
N LYS A 160 5.33 -8.24 13.82
CA LYS A 160 5.51 -7.82 15.22
C LYS A 160 6.97 -7.50 15.53
N ASP A 161 7.87 -8.39 15.13
CA ASP A 161 9.30 -8.22 15.35
C ASP A 161 9.83 -7.00 14.57
N SER A 162 9.42 -6.83 13.31
CA SER A 162 9.77 -5.67 12.48
C SER A 162 9.32 -4.34 13.10
N PHE A 163 8.12 -4.34 13.70
CA PHE A 163 7.52 -3.19 14.37
C PHE A 163 7.99 -3.02 15.83
N LYS A 164 8.79 -3.95 16.36
CA LYS A 164 9.27 -3.97 17.76
C LYS A 164 8.13 -4.00 18.78
N LEU A 165 7.10 -4.83 18.52
CA LEU A 165 5.88 -4.99 19.34
C LEU A 165 5.88 -6.22 20.24
#